data_AF-A0A564Z8T9-F1
#
_entry.id   AF-A0A564Z8T9-F1
#
_cell.length_a   1.000
_cell.length_b   1.000
_cell.length_c   1.000
_cell.angle_alpha   90.00
_cell.angle_beta   90.00
_cell.angle_gamma   90.00
#
_symmetry.space_group_name_H-M   'P 1'
#
loop_
_entity.id
_entity.type
_entity.pdbx_description
1 polymer ?
#
loop_
_entity_poly.entity_id
_entity_poly.type
_entity_poly.pdbx_seq_one_letter_code
_entity_poly.pdbx_strand_id
1 'polypeptide(L)'
;MHVDLFLPESDIISNKLTIFHPVILEDTHVAVIGYSKSNQANMLRSSMWRYLITSSDKISVSKVKTVFAAQLIEIFINHSNFDNFLWSLLFRLQYCYVIPGATERFKIMGSEF
;
A
#
# COMPACT_ATOMS: atom_id res chain seq x y z
N MET A 1 -2.67 10.25 4.85
CA MET A 1 -2.42 8.93 4.22
C MET A 1 -2.96 8.94 2.82
N HIS A 2 -2.21 8.37 1.88
CA HIS A 2 -2.63 8.25 0.49
C HIS A 2 -3.55 7.03 0.34
N VAL A 3 -4.66 7.16 -0.37
CA VAL A 3 -5.58 6.05 -0.68
C VAL A 3 -4.98 5.21 -1.81
N ASP A 4 -5.04 3.89 -1.69
CA ASP A 4 -4.50 2.97 -2.71
C ASP A 4 -5.59 2.23 -3.47
N LEU A 5 -6.59 1.72 -2.74
CA LEU A 5 -7.66 0.85 -3.23
C LEU A 5 -9.00 1.56 -3.06
N PHE A 6 -9.73 1.78 -4.16
CA PHE A 6 -11.07 2.35 -4.15
C PHE A 6 -12.10 1.24 -4.32
N LEU A 7 -13.03 1.16 -3.39
CA LEU A 7 -14.07 0.14 -3.38
C LEU A 7 -15.47 0.77 -3.57
N PRO A 8 -16.39 0.10 -4.28
CA PRO A 8 -17.80 0.47 -4.31
C PRO A 8 -18.41 0.47 -2.91
N GLU A 9 -19.49 1.21 -2.72
CA GLU A 9 -20.20 1.28 -1.43
C GLU A 9 -20.67 -0.10 -0.93
N SER A 10 -21.17 -0.92 -1.85
CA SER A 10 -21.63 -2.28 -1.55
C SER A 10 -20.55 -3.12 -0.87
N ASP A 11 -19.32 -3.02 -1.35
CA ASP A 11 -18.19 -3.82 -0.87
C ASP A 11 -17.72 -3.31 0.49
N ILE A 12 -17.73 -1.99 0.68
CA ILE A 12 -17.39 -1.37 1.96
C ILE A 12 -18.39 -1.80 3.05
N ILE A 13 -19.69 -1.73 2.77
CA ILE A 13 -20.75 -2.07 3.72
C ILE A 13 -20.75 -3.57 4.03
N SER A 14 -20.76 -4.41 2.99
CA SER A 14 -20.83 -5.87 3.15
C SER A 14 -19.64 -6.44 3.93
N ASN A 15 -18.45 -5.88 3.74
CA ASN A 15 -17.24 -6.31 4.44
C ASN A 15 -16.94 -5.52 5.72
N LYS A 16 -17.83 -4.61 6.14
CA LYS A 16 -17.67 -3.76 7.34
C LYS A 16 -16.32 -3.02 7.35
N LEU A 17 -15.93 -2.52 6.19
CA LEU A 17 -14.72 -1.76 5.98
C LEU A 17 -14.97 -0.28 6.30
N THR A 18 -13.90 0.47 6.52
CA THR A 18 -13.98 1.90 6.83
C THR A 18 -13.06 2.65 5.88
N ILE A 19 -13.55 3.76 5.33
CA ILE A 19 -12.76 4.60 4.44
C ILE A 19 -11.58 5.18 5.23
N PHE A 20 -10.45 5.38 4.56
CA PHE A 20 -9.18 5.83 5.15
C PHE A 20 -8.60 4.89 6.23
N HIS A 21 -9.10 3.66 6.33
CA HIS A 21 -8.52 2.62 7.19
C HIS A 21 -7.66 1.65 6.37
N PRO A 22 -6.63 1.06 7.01
CA PRO A 22 -5.79 0.07 6.36
C PRO A 22 -6.51 -1.27 6.19
N VAL A 23 -6.17 -1.94 5.11
CA VAL A 23 -6.50 -3.34 4.82
C VAL A 23 -5.28 -4.08 4.32
N ILE A 24 -5.26 -5.38 4.52
CA ILE A 24 -4.22 -6.25 4.02
C ILE A 24 -4.65 -6.78 2.66
N LEU A 25 -3.74 -6.72 1.69
CA LEU A 25 -3.89 -7.31 0.36
C LEU A 25 -3.06 -8.60 0.32
N GLU A 26 -3.70 -9.73 0.00
CA GLU A 26 -3.06 -11.05 -0.17
C GLU A 26 -2.07 -11.45 0.95
N ASP A 27 -2.31 -11.00 2.19
CA ASP A 27 -1.42 -11.20 3.33
C ASP A 27 0.02 -10.66 3.16
N THR A 28 0.29 -9.84 2.14
CA THR A 28 1.63 -9.36 1.79
C THR A 28 1.80 -7.85 1.75
N HIS A 29 0.72 -7.08 1.61
CA HIS A 29 0.79 -5.61 1.53
C HIS A 29 -0.31 -4.95 2.35
N VAL A 30 -0.10 -3.68 2.72
CA VAL A 30 -1.13 -2.87 3.36
C VAL A 30 -1.54 -1.72 2.45
N ALA A 31 -2.84 -1.63 2.17
CA ALA A 31 -3.44 -0.57 1.37
C ALA A 31 -4.42 0.24 2.21
N VAL A 32 -4.62 1.51 1.84
CA VAL A 32 -5.64 2.35 2.46
C VAL A 32 -6.87 2.42 1.55
N ILE A 33 -8.05 2.19 2.14
CA ILE A 33 -9.32 2.18 1.40
C ILE A 33 -9.81 3.60 1.09
N GLY A 34 -10.29 3.78 -0.13
CA GLY A 34 -11.09 4.90 -0.59
C GLY A 34 -12.46 4.49 -1.08
N TYR A 35 -13.32 5.48 -1.26
CA TYR A 35 -14.63 5.31 -1.87
C TYR A 35 -14.57 5.45 -3.39
N SER A 36 -15.09 4.46 -4.11
CA SER A 36 -15.28 4.50 -5.57
C SER A 36 -16.71 4.93 -5.90
N LYS A 37 -16.87 5.91 -6.79
CA LYS A 37 -18.18 6.23 -7.40
C LYS A 37 -18.60 5.21 -8.45
N SER A 38 -17.70 4.34 -8.88
CA SER A 38 -18.00 3.28 -9.84
C SER A 38 -18.45 2.01 -9.12
N ASN A 39 -19.19 1.15 -9.81
CA ASN A 39 -19.58 -0.16 -9.30
C ASN A 39 -18.44 -1.20 -9.38
N GLN A 40 -17.21 -0.76 -9.62
CA GLN A 40 -16.04 -1.64 -9.68
C GLN A 40 -14.96 -1.17 -8.71
N ALA A 41 -14.31 -2.14 -8.09
CA ALA A 41 -13.08 -1.92 -7.35
C ALA A 41 -11.97 -1.49 -8.32
N ASN A 42 -11.17 -0.53 -7.92
CA ASN A 42 -9.98 -0.12 -8.67
C ASN A 42 -8.83 0.24 -7.74
N MET A 43 -7.62 0.16 -8.27
CA MET A 43 -6.40 0.51 -7.55
C MET A 43 -5.60 1.50 -8.39
N LEU A 44 -4.92 2.44 -7.73
CA LEU A 44 -4.04 3.36 -8.44
C LEU A 44 -2.89 2.59 -9.09
N ARG A 45 -2.57 2.92 -10.34
CA ARG A 45 -1.47 2.30 -11.09
C ARG A 45 -0.14 2.37 -10.34
N SER A 46 0.11 3.46 -9.62
CA SER A 46 1.31 3.63 -8.78
C SER A 46 1.32 2.67 -7.59
N SER A 47 0.17 2.40 -6.99
CA SER A 47 0.00 1.45 -5.89
C SER A 47 0.11 0.01 -6.40
N MET A 48 -0.47 -0.31 -7.57
CA MET A 48 -0.27 -1.61 -8.23
C MET A 48 1.21 -1.88 -8.53
N TRP A 49 1.93 -0.90 -9.11
CA TRP A 49 3.36 -1.02 -9.36
C TRP A 49 4.17 -1.21 -8.08
N ARG A 50 3.81 -0.50 -7.00
CA ARG A 50 4.45 -0.62 -5.68
C ARG A 50 4.30 -2.03 -5.12
N TYR A 51 3.08 -2.55 -5.13
CA TYR A 51 2.73 -3.85 -4.55
C TYR A 51 3.02 -5.03 -5.50
N LEU A 52 3.67 -4.78 -6.65
CA LEU A 52 3.96 -5.80 -7.67
C LEU A 52 2.69 -6.50 -8.21
N ILE A 53 1.57 -5.79 -8.17
CA ILE A 53 0.25 -6.27 -8.60
C ILE A 53 0.02 -5.89 -10.07
N THR A 54 -0.55 -6.81 -10.84
CA THR A 54 -0.98 -6.62 -12.22
C THR A 54 -2.50 -6.57 -12.34
N SER A 55 -3.03 -6.07 -13.47
CA SER A 55 -4.48 -5.97 -13.69
C SER A 55 -5.18 -7.32 -13.85
N SER A 56 -4.42 -8.39 -14.08
CA SER A 56 -4.92 -9.76 -14.15
C SER A 56 -4.98 -10.46 -12.80
N ASP A 57 -4.38 -9.88 -11.77
CA ASP A 57 -4.33 -10.50 -10.46
C ASP A 57 -5.70 -10.45 -9.79
N LYS A 58 -6.07 -11.55 -9.14
CA LYS A 58 -7.19 -11.56 -8.20
C LYS A 58 -6.60 -11.27 -6.83
N ILE A 59 -7.18 -10.31 -6.13
CA ILE A 59 -6.65 -9.78 -4.87
C ILE A 59 -7.69 -9.99 -3.77
N SER A 60 -7.33 -10.79 -2.77
CA SER A 60 -8.05 -10.92 -1.51
C SER A 60 -7.76 -9.72 -0.62
N VAL A 61 -8.78 -9.26 0.09
CA VAL A 61 -8.70 -8.12 1.00
C VAL A 61 -9.17 -8.54 2.38
N SER A 62 -8.34 -8.30 3.39
CA SER A 62 -8.69 -8.59 4.78
C SER A 62 -8.55 -7.36 5.67
N LYS A 63 -9.38 -7.30 6.71
CA LYS A 63 -9.44 -6.14 7.61
C LYS A 63 -8.26 -6.15 8.58
N VAL A 64 -7.56 -5.02 8.69
CA VAL A 64 -6.56 -4.83 9.76
C VAL A 64 -7.28 -4.71 11.10
N LYS A 65 -6.89 -5.56 12.06
CA LYS A 65 -7.44 -5.56 13.43
C LYS A 65 -6.69 -4.61 14.36
N THR A 66 -5.37 -4.54 14.21
CA THR A 66 -4.49 -3.79 15.11
C THR A 66 -3.30 -3.28 14.33
N VAL A 67 -2.86 -2.06 14.65
CA VAL A 67 -1.65 -1.44 14.12
C VAL A 67 -0.75 -1.10 15.31
N PHE A 68 0.53 -1.40 15.17
CA PHE A 68 1.54 -1.03 16.15
C PHE A 68 2.49 0.00 15.55
N ALA A 69 2.95 0.95 16.36
CA ALA A 69 4.02 1.83 15.95
C ALA A 69 5.32 1.02 15.84
N ALA A 70 5.98 1.09 14.68
CA ALA A 70 7.25 0.41 14.49
C ALA A 70 8.34 1.12 15.32
N GLN A 71 9.00 0.37 16.22
CA GLN A 71 10.15 0.86 16.98
C GLN A 71 11.46 0.69 16.21
N LEU A 72 11.53 -0.35 15.38
CA LEU A 72 12.65 -0.69 14.51
C LEU A 72 12.09 -1.28 13.21
N ILE A 73 12.69 -0.91 12.07
CA ILE A 73 12.38 -1.49 10.77
C ILE A 73 13.70 -1.86 10.12
N GLU A 74 13.89 -3.14 9.80
CA GLU A 74 15.02 -3.62 9.01
C GLU A 74 14.60 -3.72 7.55
N ILE A 75 15.39 -3.12 6.65
CA ILE A 75 15.06 -3.00 5.24
C ILE A 75 16.25 -3.49 4.42
N PHE A 76 16.00 -4.51 3.58
CA PHE A 76 16.97 -5.02 2.63
C PHE A 76 16.77 -4.32 1.29
N ILE A 77 17.80 -3.63 0.83
CA ILE A 77 17.74 -2.81 -0.39
C ILE A 77 18.53 -3.53 -1.48
N ASN A 78 17.87 -3.79 -2.61
CA ASN A 78 18.51 -4.35 -3.80
C ASN A 78 18.83 -3.23 -4.82
N HIS A 79 19.56 -2.20 -4.40
CA HIS A 79 19.90 -1.06 -5.25
C HIS A 79 21.22 -0.38 -4.81
N SER A 80 21.94 0.19 -5.77
CA SER A 80 23.31 0.72 -5.58
C SER A 80 23.38 2.19 -5.16
N ASN A 81 22.35 3.01 -5.43
CA ASN A 81 22.31 4.42 -5.03
C ASN A 81 21.52 4.61 -3.72
N PHE A 82 22.23 4.64 -2.60
CA PHE A 82 21.63 4.62 -1.25
C PHE A 82 21.13 6.00 -0.78
N ASP A 83 21.84 7.10 -1.07
CA ASP A 83 21.57 8.39 -0.42
C ASP A 83 20.24 9.02 -0.84
N ASN A 84 19.95 9.08 -2.15
CA ASN A 84 18.66 9.58 -2.64
C ASN A 84 17.49 8.63 -2.28
N PHE A 85 17.79 7.35 -2.22
CA PHE A 85 16.84 6.33 -1.80
C PHE A 85 16.46 6.48 -0.33
N LEU A 86 17.43 6.76 0.55
CA LEU A 86 17.23 6.88 1.99
C LEU A 86 16.21 7.99 2.32
N TRP A 87 16.35 9.18 1.75
CA TRP A 87 15.41 10.28 2.00
C TRP A 87 14.01 9.98 1.48
N SER A 88 13.91 9.36 0.29
CA SER A 88 12.64 8.94 -0.29
C SER A 88 11.95 7.88 0.57
N LEU A 89 12.74 6.95 1.12
CA LEU A 89 12.29 5.90 2.01
C LEU A 89 11.79 6.47 3.35
N LEU A 90 12.58 7.31 4.01
CA LEU A 90 12.21 7.93 5.28
C LEU A 90 10.92 8.76 5.18
N PHE A 91 10.81 9.58 4.13
CA PHE A 91 9.60 10.36 3.88
C PHE A 91 8.36 9.47 3.73
N ARG A 92 8.51 8.33 3.07
CA ARG A 92 7.40 7.39 2.89
C ARG A 92 7.03 6.66 4.17
N LEU A 93 8.02 6.15 4.91
CA LEU A 93 7.81 5.39 6.15
C LEU A 93 7.07 6.21 7.22
N GLN A 94 7.20 7.53 7.19
CA GLN A 94 6.46 8.43 8.09
C GLN A 94 4.93 8.35 7.89
N TYR A 95 4.45 7.97 6.72
CA TYR A 95 3.02 8.05 6.36
C TYR A 95 2.45 6.76 5.77
N CYS A 96 3.11 5.62 5.97
CA CYS A 96 2.65 4.33 5.48
C CYS A 96 2.51 3.27 6.57
N TYR A 97 1.71 2.26 6.26
CA TYR A 97 1.71 1.00 6.99
C TYR A 97 2.63 0.03 6.26
N VAL A 98 3.29 -0.83 7.02
CA VAL A 98 4.14 -1.89 6.49
C VAL A 98 3.76 -3.20 7.15
N ILE A 99 3.87 -4.30 6.41
CA ILE A 99 3.74 -5.65 6.95
C ILE A 99 5.12 -6.33 6.88
N PRO A 100 5.59 -6.96 7.98
CA PRO A 100 6.89 -7.63 7.96
C PRO A 100 6.97 -8.69 6.85
N GLY A 101 8.10 -8.73 6.14
CA GLY A 101 8.30 -9.64 5.01
C GLY A 101 7.74 -9.13 3.68
N ALA A 102 7.08 -7.97 3.65
CA ALA A 102 6.62 -7.36 2.40
C ALA A 102 7.80 -7.00 1.47
N THR A 103 7.59 -7.22 0.18
CA THR A 103 8.46 -6.69 -0.88
C THR A 103 7.71 -5.59 -1.63
N GLU A 104 8.25 -4.38 -1.67
CA GLU A 104 7.63 -3.25 -2.35
C GLU A 104 8.60 -2.57 -3.31
N ARG A 105 8.07 -2.06 -4.42
CA ARG A 105 8.82 -1.14 -5.29
C ARG A 105 8.73 0.29 -4.76
N PHE A 106 9.88 0.94 -4.69
CA PHE A 106 9.97 2.32 -4.24
C PHE A 106 10.39 3.24 -5.39
N LYS A 107 9.62 4.32 -5.59
CA LYS A 107 10.03 5.40 -6.48
C LYS A 107 10.91 6.37 -5.70
N ILE A 108 12.08 6.70 -6.25
CA ILE A 108 12.97 7.71 -5.68
C ILE A 108 12.42 9.09 -6.06
N MET A 109 12.23 9.96 -5.09
CA MET A 109 11.76 11.32 -5.36
C MET A 109 12.82 12.07 -6.18
N GLY A 110 12.41 12.73 -7.26
CA GLY A 110 13.32 13.42 -8.16
C GLY A 110 14.05 12.52 -9.16
N SER A 111 13.79 11.20 -9.20
CA SER A 111 14.17 10.40 -10.37
C SER A 111 13.17 10.65 -11.50
N GLU A 112 13.67 11.13 -12.65
CA GLU A 112 12.86 11.28 -13.87
C GLU A 112 12.57 9.95 -14.58
N PHE A 113 13.00 8.84 -13.97
CA PHE A 113 12.66 7.48 -14.36
C PHE A 113 11.71 6.87 -13.33
#